data_AF-A0A915EIT0-F1
#
_entry.id   AF-A0A915EIT0-F1
#
_cell.length_a   1.000
_cell.length_b   1.000
_cell.length_c   1.000
_cell.angle_alpha   90.00
_cell.angle_beta   90.00
_cell.angle_gamma   90.00
#
_symmetry.space_group_name_H-M   'P 1'
#
loop_
_entity.id
_entity.type
_entity.pdbx_description
1 polymer ?
#
loop_
_entity_poly.entity_id
_entity_poly.type
_entity_poly.pdbx_seq_one_letter_code
_entity_poly.pdbx_strand_id
1 'polypeptide(L)'
;MQFQHFFMECWPLFCYPIPCPPCSGKETPVPGTFVQKPSTDNLLALNSAGGAAENKFKVENINIAELRKDKCFQKQVKKHLKDVEESKKRHQKLRDAIQKQQQTSVDKLVIDNSKQASKKKNYQLATSSNPSSSVNSTAAVASRHPSLSGRASDPLQLVVNNSDGQYPNSNSTGVHSARECGDKKIRDLVLNQTDEWSNLNRLHELEEFELRKKQIREDYDLLRKLLLEAQKAQMTTLKMRFEAENKELKQSQTKKSMDDTKLVQQDKGIKTKAERDRRVKELNEKNVKMFVEERKRLATKCRRHEEQLEKRHAEQSEGLDKETAKAIEMEEMNHREALLASSRPESIV
;
A
#
# COMPACT_ATOMS: atom_id res chain seq x y z
N MET A 1 17.26 40.72 62.51
CA MET A 1 17.87 39.80 61.53
C MET A 1 17.83 40.54 60.19
N GLN A 2 18.92 40.98 59.53
CA GLN A 2 20.17 40.26 59.19
C GLN A 2 19.83 38.97 58.41
N PHE A 3 20.32 38.74 57.19
CA PHE A 3 21.68 39.04 56.70
C PHE A 3 21.79 39.76 55.34
N GLN A 4 23.05 40.00 54.98
CA GLN A 4 23.66 40.57 53.76
C GLN A 4 23.11 40.02 52.41
N HIS A 5 23.14 40.70 51.26
CA HIS A 5 24.21 41.48 50.57
C HIS A 5 25.28 40.58 49.91
N PHE A 6 25.18 40.31 48.59
CA PHE A 6 26.30 40.29 47.61
C PHE A 6 25.83 39.92 46.16
N PHE A 7 26.49 40.53 45.16
CA PHE A 7 26.92 40.05 43.82
C PHE A 7 25.98 39.12 43.00
N MET A 8 25.73 39.29 41.69
CA MET A 8 26.49 39.93 40.59
C MET A 8 27.93 39.45 40.43
N GLU A 9 28.13 38.23 39.94
CA GLU A 9 29.32 37.91 39.15
C GLU A 9 29.08 36.75 38.16
N CYS A 10 29.92 36.72 37.11
CA CYS A 10 30.28 35.60 36.23
C CYS A 10 29.33 34.38 36.09
N TRP A 11 28.65 34.25 34.94
CA TRP A 11 28.40 32.93 34.36
C TRP A 11 29.51 32.61 33.33
N PRO A 12 30.30 31.54 33.52
CA PRO A 12 31.51 31.30 32.73
C PRO A 12 31.26 30.70 31.33
N LEU A 13 32.20 30.97 30.42
CA LEU A 13 32.38 30.24 29.16
C LEU A 13 32.86 28.80 29.43
N PHE A 14 31.95 27.85 29.55
CA PHE A 14 32.30 26.43 29.61
C PHE A 14 32.44 25.80 28.21
N CYS A 15 33.55 26.12 27.54
CA CYS A 15 34.02 25.34 26.39
C CYS A 15 34.63 24.03 26.86
N TYR A 16 33.85 22.95 26.92
CA TYR A 16 34.41 21.59 27.03
C TYR A 16 34.91 21.13 25.65
N PRO A 17 36.22 20.85 25.47
CA PRO A 17 36.71 20.17 24.28
C PRO A 17 36.30 18.69 24.33
N ILE A 18 35.55 18.23 23.33
CA ILE A 18 35.23 16.81 23.16
C ILE A 18 36.48 16.10 22.61
N PRO A 19 37.03 15.05 23.27
CA PRO A 19 38.12 14.27 22.72
C PRO A 19 37.66 13.51 21.47
N CYS A 20 38.29 13.77 20.32
CA CYS A 20 38.01 13.03 19.08
C CYS A 20 38.95 11.81 19.00
N PRO A 21 38.44 10.57 18.85
CA PRO A 21 39.29 9.37 18.72
C PRO A 21 40.04 9.36 17.39
N PRO A 22 41.21 8.68 17.31
CA PRO A 22 42.10 8.77 16.15
C PRO A 22 41.52 8.08 14.91
N CYS A 23 41.45 8.81 13.81
CA CYS A 23 41.19 8.23 12.49
C CYS A 23 42.45 7.50 11.99
N SER A 24 42.38 6.18 11.92
CA SER A 24 43.27 5.37 11.07
C SER A 24 42.46 4.87 9.88
N GLY A 25 42.86 5.26 8.67
CA GLY A 25 42.04 5.09 7.46
C GLY A 25 42.34 3.83 6.67
N LYS A 26 41.50 3.59 5.65
CA LYS A 26 41.86 2.90 4.41
C LYS A 26 40.86 3.29 3.32
N GLU A 27 41.36 3.99 2.31
CA GLU A 27 40.57 4.40 1.14
C GLU A 27 40.46 3.24 0.14
N THR A 28 39.29 3.07 -0.47
CA THR A 28 39.15 2.52 -1.83
C THR A 28 37.97 3.21 -2.52
N PRO A 29 38.07 3.58 -3.81
CA PRO A 29 37.05 4.39 -4.48
C PRO A 29 36.01 3.54 -5.25
N VAL A 30 34.76 4.00 -5.27
CA VAL A 30 33.73 3.59 -6.26
C VAL A 30 32.86 4.81 -6.63
N PRO A 31 32.45 4.98 -7.91
CA PRO A 31 32.07 6.30 -8.41
C PRO A 31 30.56 6.57 -8.50
N GLY A 32 30.19 7.86 -8.57
CA GLY A 32 29.13 8.28 -9.49
C GLY A 32 27.73 8.60 -8.95
N THR A 33 27.60 9.38 -7.86
CA THR A 33 26.32 10.04 -7.51
C THR A 33 26.36 11.53 -7.86
N PHE A 34 25.73 11.88 -8.98
CA PHE A 34 25.57 13.25 -9.48
C PHE A 34 24.71 14.10 -8.52
N VAL A 35 25.33 15.05 -7.80
CA VAL A 35 24.64 15.99 -6.92
C VAL A 35 23.90 17.03 -7.77
N GLN A 36 22.58 16.88 -7.87
CA GLN A 36 21.73 17.78 -8.65
C GLN A 36 21.46 19.07 -7.85
N LYS A 37 22.20 20.13 -8.18
CA LYS A 37 22.10 21.48 -7.57
C LYS A 37 20.67 22.05 -7.71
N PRO A 38 20.04 22.60 -6.66
CA PRO A 38 18.75 23.26 -6.79
C PRO A 38 18.90 24.57 -7.59
N SER A 39 18.08 24.74 -8.62
CA SER A 39 18.05 25.96 -9.43
C SER A 39 17.29 27.06 -8.69
N THR A 40 17.92 28.22 -8.52
CA THR A 40 17.37 29.38 -7.80
C THR A 40 16.65 30.33 -8.76
N ASP A 41 15.61 29.85 -9.44
CA ASP A 41 14.84 30.61 -10.44
C ASP A 41 13.34 30.58 -10.16
N ASN A 42 12.91 31.42 -9.20
CA ASN A 42 11.66 32.18 -9.31
C ASN A 42 11.63 33.28 -8.25
N LEU A 43 11.65 34.54 -8.71
CA LEU A 43 11.67 35.73 -7.86
C LEU A 43 10.83 36.81 -8.57
N LEU A 44 10.07 37.57 -7.77
CA LEU A 44 9.24 38.73 -8.16
C LEU A 44 7.90 38.42 -8.87
N ALA A 45 6.82 38.54 -8.09
CA ALA A 45 5.63 39.27 -8.51
C ALA A 45 5.33 40.33 -7.43
N LEU A 46 5.01 41.56 -7.83
CA LEU A 46 4.91 42.72 -6.94
C LEU A 46 3.50 43.34 -6.93
N ASN A 47 3.24 44.12 -5.87
CA ASN A 47 2.15 45.09 -5.69
C ASN A 47 0.79 44.59 -5.15
N SER A 48 0.57 44.86 -3.86
CA SER A 48 -0.54 45.74 -3.43
C SER A 48 -0.21 46.40 -2.09
N ALA A 49 -0.35 47.72 -1.99
CA ALA A 49 -0.07 48.47 -0.76
C ALA A 49 -1.28 48.41 0.18
N GLY A 50 -1.04 48.19 1.48
CA GLY A 50 -2.08 48.24 2.52
C GLY A 50 -1.97 47.17 3.63
N GLY A 51 -1.35 46.01 3.35
CA GLY A 51 -1.34 44.85 4.28
C GLY A 51 0.02 44.16 4.44
N ALA A 52 1.13 44.88 4.30
CA ALA A 52 2.45 44.29 4.05
C ALA A 52 3.05 43.44 5.20
N ALA A 53 2.66 43.68 6.46
CA ALA A 53 3.34 43.10 7.63
C ALA A 53 3.06 41.60 7.88
N GLU A 54 1.89 41.11 7.49
CA GLU A 54 1.48 39.71 7.74
C GLU A 54 1.83 38.78 6.56
N ASN A 55 1.69 39.25 5.32
CA ASN A 55 1.98 38.44 4.13
C ASN A 55 3.45 37.96 4.03
N LYS A 56 4.43 38.68 4.62
CA LYS A 56 5.87 38.29 4.67
C LYS A 56 6.09 36.90 5.31
N PHE A 57 5.15 36.42 6.12
CA PHE A 57 5.23 35.15 6.87
C PHE A 57 4.20 34.10 6.43
N LYS A 58 3.46 34.36 5.36
CA LYS A 58 2.61 33.35 4.73
C LYS A 58 3.49 32.25 4.13
N VAL A 59 3.18 31.00 4.47
CA VAL A 59 3.82 29.78 3.98
C VAL A 59 2.72 28.91 3.40
N GLU A 60 2.87 28.58 2.11
CA GLU A 60 1.89 27.82 1.33
C GLU A 60 1.81 26.35 1.78
N ASN A 61 0.67 25.71 1.57
CA ASN A 61 0.49 24.32 1.95
C ASN A 61 1.17 23.40 0.94
N ILE A 62 1.93 22.41 1.43
CA ILE A 62 2.59 21.39 0.59
C ILE A 62 1.54 20.57 -0.15
N ASN A 63 1.65 20.45 -1.48
CA ASN A 63 0.72 19.68 -2.29
C ASN A 63 1.23 18.24 -2.53
N ILE A 64 0.52 17.24 -2.01
CA ILE A 64 0.86 15.82 -2.19
C ILE A 64 0.87 15.42 -3.69
N ALA A 65 0.05 16.06 -4.53
CA ALA A 65 0.03 15.81 -5.97
C ALA A 65 1.33 16.27 -6.68
N GLU A 66 2.07 17.23 -6.11
CA GLU A 66 3.42 17.58 -6.60
C GLU A 66 4.48 16.59 -6.08
N LEU A 67 4.35 16.11 -4.84
CA LEU A 67 5.25 15.07 -4.30
C LEU A 67 5.14 13.75 -5.10
N ARG A 68 3.94 13.39 -5.56
CA ARG A 68 3.71 12.25 -6.48
C ARG A 68 4.36 12.42 -7.86
N LYS A 69 4.81 13.63 -8.25
CA LYS A 69 5.60 13.87 -9.48
C LYS A 69 7.11 13.73 -9.26
N ASP A 70 7.58 13.60 -8.02
CA ASP A 70 9.02 13.55 -7.74
C ASP A 70 9.71 12.36 -8.44
N LYS A 71 10.96 12.59 -8.86
CA LYS A 71 11.80 11.64 -9.62
C LYS A 71 12.06 10.33 -8.87
N CYS A 72 11.98 10.29 -7.54
CA CYS A 72 12.04 9.04 -6.79
C CYS A 72 10.68 8.31 -6.75
N PHE A 73 9.57 9.02 -6.51
CA PHE A 73 8.22 8.42 -6.53
C PHE A 73 7.88 7.87 -7.93
N GLN A 74 8.21 8.61 -8.99
CA GLN A 74 8.05 8.19 -10.38
C GLN A 74 8.96 7.02 -10.78
N LYS A 75 10.02 6.72 -10.02
CA LYS A 75 10.78 5.46 -10.15
C LYS A 75 10.11 4.32 -9.38
N GLN A 76 9.58 4.59 -8.19
CA GLN A 76 8.90 3.65 -7.32
C GLN A 76 7.66 3.04 -8.01
N VAL A 77 6.79 3.88 -8.60
CA VAL A 77 5.65 3.44 -9.41
C VAL A 77 6.09 2.56 -10.60
N LYS A 78 7.21 2.89 -11.25
CA LYS A 78 7.78 2.11 -12.37
C LYS A 78 8.46 0.80 -11.94
N LYS A 79 8.82 0.65 -10.67
CA LYS A 79 9.22 -0.63 -10.05
C LYS A 79 7.96 -1.47 -9.81
N HIS A 80 6.97 -0.93 -9.09
CA HIS A 80 5.71 -1.63 -8.79
C HIS A 80 5.01 -2.20 -10.04
N LEU A 81 4.95 -1.43 -11.13
CA LEU A 81 4.38 -1.91 -12.40
C LEU A 81 5.14 -3.13 -12.98
N LYS A 82 6.46 -3.24 -12.76
CA LYS A 82 7.24 -4.42 -13.15
C LYS A 82 7.01 -5.58 -12.20
N ASP A 83 6.92 -5.31 -10.89
CA ASP A 83 6.69 -6.34 -9.87
C ASP A 83 5.36 -7.08 -10.12
N VAL A 84 4.30 -6.37 -10.51
CA VAL A 84 3.00 -6.95 -10.93
C VAL A 84 3.14 -7.76 -12.22
N GLU A 85 3.77 -7.20 -13.24
CA GLU A 85 3.96 -7.85 -14.55
C GLU A 85 4.82 -9.13 -14.44
N GLU A 86 5.75 -9.19 -13.47
CA GLU A 86 6.49 -10.41 -13.17
C GLU A 86 5.61 -11.43 -12.42
N SER A 87 4.84 -11.00 -11.41
CA SER A 87 3.92 -11.89 -10.67
C SER A 87 2.92 -12.57 -11.62
N LYS A 88 2.28 -11.81 -12.52
CA LYS A 88 1.37 -12.35 -13.54
C LYS A 88 2.04 -13.37 -14.47
N LYS A 89 3.33 -13.17 -14.80
CA LYS A 89 4.13 -14.15 -15.57
C LYS A 89 4.54 -15.38 -14.77
N ARG A 90 4.66 -15.30 -13.44
CA ARG A 90 4.82 -16.48 -12.58
C ARG A 90 3.50 -17.26 -12.52
N HIS A 91 2.38 -16.58 -12.24
CA HIS A 91 1.04 -17.19 -12.14
C HIS A 91 0.61 -17.88 -13.43
N GLN A 92 0.84 -17.28 -14.60
CA GLN A 92 0.49 -17.92 -15.87
C GLN A 92 1.28 -19.22 -16.08
N LYS A 93 2.59 -19.23 -15.83
CA LYS A 93 3.41 -20.45 -15.95
C LYS A 93 2.96 -21.56 -15.00
N LEU A 94 2.48 -21.21 -13.81
CA LEU A 94 1.93 -22.18 -12.86
C LEU A 94 0.58 -22.74 -13.34
N ARG A 95 -0.31 -21.89 -13.87
CA ARG A 95 -1.56 -22.31 -14.53
C ARG A 95 -1.29 -23.25 -15.71
N ASP A 96 -0.41 -22.86 -16.62
CA ASP A 96 -0.02 -23.65 -17.80
C ASP A 96 0.55 -25.04 -17.39
N ALA A 97 1.37 -25.07 -16.34
CA ALA A 97 1.97 -26.30 -15.82
C ALA A 97 0.93 -27.24 -15.20
N ILE A 98 0.03 -26.72 -14.35
CA ILE A 98 -1.03 -27.53 -13.74
C ILE A 98 -2.04 -28.00 -14.80
N GLN A 99 -2.51 -27.14 -15.70
CA GLN A 99 -3.42 -27.56 -16.78
C GLN A 99 -2.81 -28.71 -17.62
N LYS A 100 -1.53 -28.60 -17.98
CA LYS A 100 -0.81 -29.67 -18.71
C LYS A 100 -0.67 -30.96 -17.90
N GLN A 101 -0.40 -30.88 -16.59
CA GLN A 101 -0.38 -32.03 -15.68
C GLN A 101 -1.76 -32.70 -15.56
N GLN A 102 -2.83 -31.90 -15.51
CA GLN A 102 -4.20 -32.37 -15.37
C GLN A 102 -4.69 -33.06 -16.65
N GLN A 103 -4.47 -32.45 -17.83
CA GLN A 103 -4.71 -33.08 -19.13
C GLN A 103 -3.97 -34.43 -19.25
N THR A 104 -2.66 -34.43 -18.96
CA THR A 104 -1.82 -35.65 -19.00
C THR A 104 -2.35 -36.75 -18.08
N SER A 105 -3.02 -36.41 -16.99
CA SER A 105 -3.62 -37.35 -16.04
C SER A 105 -4.96 -37.91 -16.55
N VAL A 106 -5.78 -37.08 -17.19
CA VAL A 106 -7.02 -37.51 -17.87
C VAL A 106 -6.69 -38.45 -19.03
N ASP A 107 -5.74 -38.09 -19.89
CA ASP A 107 -5.33 -38.89 -21.05
C ASP A 107 -4.92 -40.32 -20.64
N LYS A 108 -4.09 -40.44 -19.59
CA LYS A 108 -3.67 -41.73 -19.02
C LYS A 108 -4.87 -42.56 -18.54
N LEU A 109 -5.81 -41.95 -17.81
CA LEU A 109 -6.98 -42.64 -17.28
C LEU A 109 -7.92 -43.12 -18.41
N VAL A 110 -8.12 -42.31 -19.44
CA VAL A 110 -8.90 -42.67 -20.65
C VAL A 110 -8.24 -43.83 -21.41
N ILE A 111 -6.92 -43.78 -21.59
CA ILE A 111 -6.13 -44.83 -22.23
C ILE A 111 -6.22 -46.15 -21.43
N ASP A 112 -6.06 -46.10 -20.10
CA ASP A 112 -6.05 -47.31 -19.27
C ASP A 112 -7.46 -47.90 -19.04
N ASN A 113 -8.51 -47.08 -19.02
CA ASN A 113 -9.89 -47.56 -19.09
C ASN A 113 -10.17 -48.22 -20.45
N SER A 114 -9.67 -47.66 -21.56
CA SER A 114 -9.80 -48.26 -22.90
C SER A 114 -9.09 -49.61 -23.02
N LYS A 115 -7.87 -49.73 -22.46
CA LYS A 115 -7.14 -51.02 -22.35
C LYS A 115 -7.89 -52.05 -21.48
N GLN A 116 -8.54 -51.62 -20.41
CA GLN A 116 -9.36 -52.52 -19.57
C GLN A 116 -10.64 -52.97 -20.30
N ALA A 117 -11.29 -52.08 -21.06
CA ALA A 117 -12.47 -52.41 -21.85
C ALA A 117 -12.16 -53.42 -22.98
N SER A 118 -11.05 -53.22 -23.72
CA SER A 118 -10.65 -54.14 -24.78
C SER A 118 -10.24 -55.51 -24.25
N LYS A 119 -9.51 -55.58 -23.12
CA LYS A 119 -9.22 -56.84 -22.41
C LYS A 119 -10.51 -57.58 -22.01
N LYS A 120 -11.49 -56.90 -21.40
CA LYS A 120 -12.79 -57.48 -21.03
C LYS A 120 -13.54 -58.02 -22.25
N LYS A 121 -13.58 -57.27 -23.36
CA LYS A 121 -14.23 -57.70 -24.62
C LYS A 121 -13.55 -58.95 -25.23
N ASN A 122 -12.23 -59.04 -25.17
CA ASN A 122 -11.49 -60.19 -25.69
C ASN A 122 -11.77 -61.48 -24.87
N TYR A 123 -11.83 -61.36 -23.54
CA TYR A 123 -12.22 -62.47 -22.67
C TYR A 123 -13.66 -62.94 -22.93
N GLN A 124 -14.60 -62.02 -23.13
CA GLN A 124 -16.00 -62.37 -23.44
C GLN A 124 -16.15 -63.10 -24.79
N LEU A 125 -15.38 -62.72 -25.81
CA LEU A 125 -15.34 -63.46 -27.09
C LEU A 125 -14.79 -64.88 -26.88
N ALA A 126 -13.69 -65.04 -26.15
CA ALA A 126 -13.08 -66.35 -25.88
C ALA A 126 -14.01 -67.30 -25.11
N THR A 127 -14.89 -66.79 -24.25
CA THR A 127 -15.93 -67.60 -23.57
C THR A 127 -17.14 -67.96 -24.44
N SER A 128 -17.25 -67.42 -25.67
CA SER A 128 -18.40 -67.65 -26.57
C SER A 128 -18.15 -68.66 -27.69
N SER A 129 -16.89 -69.06 -27.92
CA SER A 129 -16.50 -69.96 -29.01
C SER A 129 -16.41 -71.42 -28.56
N ASN A 130 -17.52 -72.15 -28.61
CA ASN A 130 -17.58 -73.59 -28.30
C ASN A 130 -18.41 -74.34 -29.37
N PRO A 131 -17.81 -75.14 -30.29
CA PRO A 131 -18.50 -75.61 -31.49
C PRO A 131 -18.84 -77.13 -31.52
N SER A 132 -20.08 -77.51 -31.18
CA SER A 132 -20.72 -78.82 -31.52
C SER A 132 -22.13 -78.95 -30.90
N SER A 133 -23.11 -79.75 -31.39
CA SER A 133 -23.53 -80.12 -32.76
C SER A 133 -24.78 -81.04 -32.73
N SER A 134 -25.97 -80.58 -33.18
CA SER A 134 -27.19 -81.36 -33.62
C SER A 134 -27.77 -82.50 -32.72
N VAL A 135 -29.05 -82.90 -32.75
CA VAL A 135 -30.15 -82.80 -33.74
C VAL A 135 -31.54 -82.80 -33.03
N ASN A 136 -32.56 -82.30 -33.74
CA ASN A 136 -33.98 -82.70 -33.75
C ASN A 136 -34.81 -82.85 -32.45
N SER A 137 -35.88 -82.04 -32.36
CA SER A 137 -37.26 -82.52 -32.13
C SER A 137 -38.28 -81.52 -32.71
N THR A 138 -39.55 -81.93 -32.86
CA THR A 138 -40.47 -81.36 -33.86
C THR A 138 -41.54 -80.39 -33.34
N ALA A 139 -41.83 -79.38 -34.17
CA ALA A 139 -43.14 -78.76 -34.44
C ALA A 139 -44.01 -78.19 -33.29
N ALA A 140 -44.27 -76.88 -33.38
CA ALA A 140 -45.57 -76.26 -33.07
C ALA A 140 -45.75 -74.96 -33.90
N VAL A 141 -46.99 -74.55 -34.18
CA VAL A 141 -47.34 -73.40 -35.03
C VAL A 141 -47.79 -72.19 -34.19
N ALA A 142 -47.24 -71.01 -34.46
CA ALA A 142 -47.90 -69.73 -34.14
C ALA A 142 -47.40 -68.61 -35.07
N SER A 143 -48.32 -67.98 -35.82
CA SER A 143 -48.04 -66.77 -36.62
C SER A 143 -48.60 -65.53 -35.93
N ARG A 144 -47.90 -64.38 -35.99
CA ARG A 144 -48.48 -63.02 -36.04
C ARG A 144 -47.43 -61.96 -36.42
N HIS A 145 -47.93 -60.78 -36.83
CA HIS A 145 -47.19 -59.76 -37.59
C HIS A 145 -46.58 -58.64 -36.74
N PRO A 146 -45.61 -57.86 -37.27
CA PRO A 146 -45.03 -56.68 -36.61
C PRO A 146 -45.83 -55.39 -36.86
N SER A 147 -45.80 -54.46 -35.90
CA SER A 147 -46.30 -53.08 -36.06
C SER A 147 -45.66 -52.11 -35.06
N LEU A 148 -45.51 -50.83 -35.43
CA LEU A 148 -44.75 -49.80 -34.71
C LEU A 148 -45.63 -48.84 -33.88
N SER A 149 -45.23 -48.53 -32.63
CA SER A 149 -45.61 -47.34 -31.83
C SER A 149 -44.83 -47.36 -30.49
N GLY A 150 -44.55 -46.26 -29.74
CA GLY A 150 -44.71 -44.83 -30.07
C GLY A 150 -44.81 -43.88 -28.86
N ARG A 151 -43.66 -43.54 -28.24
CA ARG A 151 -43.41 -42.42 -27.28
C ARG A 151 -44.01 -42.49 -25.84
N ALA A 152 -43.41 -41.63 -24.99
CA ALA A 152 -43.95 -40.97 -23.78
C ALA A 152 -43.99 -41.69 -22.40
N SER A 153 -42.94 -41.42 -21.61
CA SER A 153 -42.97 -40.66 -20.34
C SER A 153 -43.88 -41.03 -19.14
N ASP A 154 -43.19 -41.40 -18.05
CA ASP A 154 -43.38 -40.91 -16.66
C ASP A 154 -44.60 -41.44 -15.84
N PRO A 155 -44.75 -41.17 -14.51
CA PRO A 155 -44.33 -42.19 -13.55
C PRO A 155 -45.33 -42.51 -12.40
N LEU A 156 -44.93 -43.47 -11.55
CA LEU A 156 -45.50 -43.86 -10.24
C LEU A 156 -46.88 -44.57 -10.25
N GLN A 157 -46.89 -45.79 -9.71
CA GLN A 157 -47.67 -46.19 -8.53
C GLN A 157 -47.06 -47.49 -7.93
N LEU A 158 -47.37 -47.80 -6.67
CA LEU A 158 -46.78 -48.91 -5.88
C LEU A 158 -47.85 -49.93 -5.45
N VAL A 159 -47.46 -50.88 -4.57
CA VAL A 159 -48.32 -51.78 -3.76
C VAL A 159 -48.81 -53.03 -4.53
N VAL A 160 -48.15 -54.20 -4.40
CA VAL A 160 -48.30 -55.24 -3.32
C VAL A 160 -49.61 -56.04 -3.49
N ASN A 161 -49.69 -57.37 -3.45
CA ASN A 161 -48.75 -58.52 -3.39
C ASN A 161 -49.54 -59.76 -3.93
N ASN A 162 -49.10 -61.03 -4.04
CA ASN A 162 -47.96 -61.88 -3.61
C ASN A 162 -47.98 -63.13 -4.56
N SER A 163 -47.13 -64.18 -4.55
CA SER A 163 -45.79 -64.50 -4.02
C SER A 163 -45.41 -65.89 -4.54
N ASP A 164 -44.15 -66.14 -4.96
CA ASP A 164 -43.55 -67.49 -4.96
C ASP A 164 -42.02 -67.44 -5.09
N GLY A 165 -41.33 -68.49 -4.66
CA GLY A 165 -39.86 -68.49 -4.50
C GLY A 165 -39.07 -68.98 -5.71
N GLN A 166 -38.25 -68.12 -6.32
CA GLN A 166 -37.23 -68.52 -7.29
C GLN A 166 -35.87 -67.86 -6.99
N TYR A 167 -34.79 -68.62 -7.23
CA TYR A 167 -33.40 -68.32 -6.86
C TYR A 167 -32.87 -66.97 -7.39
N PRO A 168 -31.93 -66.32 -6.66
CA PRO A 168 -31.25 -65.13 -7.17
C PRO A 168 -30.34 -65.50 -8.36
N ASN A 169 -30.62 -64.95 -9.55
CA ASN A 169 -29.77 -65.10 -10.72
C ASN A 169 -28.51 -64.22 -10.61
N SER A 170 -27.52 -64.71 -9.87
CA SER A 170 -26.26 -64.03 -9.53
C SER A 170 -25.25 -63.99 -10.69
N ASN A 171 -25.62 -63.42 -11.84
CA ASN A 171 -24.75 -63.38 -13.03
C ASN A 171 -24.69 -62.04 -13.80
N SER A 172 -25.09 -60.92 -13.18
CA SER A 172 -24.98 -59.56 -13.77
C SER A 172 -24.01 -58.63 -13.04
N THR A 173 -23.79 -58.84 -11.73
CA THR A 173 -23.10 -57.92 -10.82
C THR A 173 -21.68 -57.53 -11.24
N GLY A 174 -20.93 -58.44 -11.89
CA GLY A 174 -19.55 -58.19 -12.32
C GLY A 174 -19.38 -57.11 -13.38
N VAL A 175 -20.39 -56.87 -14.24
CA VAL A 175 -20.32 -55.84 -15.29
C VAL A 175 -20.66 -54.45 -14.75
N HIS A 176 -21.60 -54.37 -13.80
CA HIS A 176 -21.96 -53.13 -13.11
C HIS A 176 -20.82 -52.63 -12.21
N SER A 177 -20.35 -53.47 -11.28
CA SER A 177 -19.26 -53.14 -10.35
C SER A 177 -17.98 -52.66 -11.06
N ALA A 178 -17.65 -53.28 -12.20
CA ALA A 178 -16.47 -52.94 -12.98
C ALA A 178 -16.65 -51.74 -13.94
N ARG A 179 -17.85 -51.15 -14.02
CA ARG A 179 -18.10 -49.80 -14.57
C ARG A 179 -18.08 -48.76 -13.45
N GLU A 180 -18.82 -49.01 -12.36
CA GLU A 180 -18.89 -48.14 -11.17
C GLU A 180 -17.49 -47.81 -10.59
N CYS A 181 -16.56 -48.77 -10.61
CA CYS A 181 -15.16 -48.58 -10.23
C CYS A 181 -14.38 -47.65 -11.18
N GLY A 182 -14.67 -47.69 -12.48
CA GLY A 182 -14.11 -46.75 -13.47
C GLY A 182 -14.67 -45.35 -13.29
N ASP A 183 -16.00 -45.24 -13.15
CA ASP A 183 -16.70 -43.97 -12.95
C ASP A 183 -16.30 -43.31 -11.63
N LYS A 184 -16.04 -44.10 -10.57
CA LYS A 184 -15.50 -43.57 -9.32
C LYS A 184 -14.11 -42.96 -9.53
N LYS A 185 -13.18 -43.66 -10.19
CA LYS A 185 -11.82 -43.13 -10.46
C LYS A 185 -11.84 -41.84 -11.27
N ILE A 186 -12.81 -41.68 -12.19
CA ILE A 186 -13.01 -40.44 -12.94
C ILE A 186 -13.52 -39.33 -12.00
N ARG A 187 -14.52 -39.59 -11.15
CA ARG A 187 -15.00 -38.61 -10.16
C ARG A 187 -13.91 -38.19 -9.17
N ASP A 188 -13.19 -39.16 -8.60
CA ASP A 188 -12.11 -38.91 -7.64
C ASP A 188 -10.99 -38.06 -8.29
N LEU A 189 -10.64 -38.32 -9.56
CA LEU A 189 -9.68 -37.48 -10.31
C LEU A 189 -10.21 -36.05 -10.53
N VAL A 190 -11.43 -35.90 -11.03
CA VAL A 190 -12.02 -34.58 -11.33
C VAL A 190 -12.15 -33.73 -10.07
N LEU A 191 -12.53 -34.33 -8.93
CA LEU A 191 -12.59 -33.65 -7.63
C LEU A 191 -11.21 -33.13 -7.21
N ASN A 192 -10.18 -33.98 -7.26
CA ASN A 192 -8.81 -33.58 -6.93
C ASN A 192 -8.30 -32.46 -7.85
N GLN A 193 -8.55 -32.55 -9.16
CA GLN A 193 -8.13 -31.54 -10.14
C GLN A 193 -8.84 -30.19 -9.92
N THR A 194 -10.11 -30.22 -9.53
CA THR A 194 -10.90 -29.03 -9.18
C THR A 194 -10.38 -28.37 -7.91
N ASP A 195 -9.98 -29.16 -6.89
CA ASP A 195 -9.42 -28.61 -5.64
C ASP A 195 -7.99 -28.07 -5.85
N GLU A 196 -7.12 -28.79 -6.58
CA GLU A 196 -5.79 -28.31 -7.02
C GLU A 196 -5.89 -26.93 -7.70
N TRP A 197 -6.82 -26.78 -8.65
CA TRP A 197 -7.02 -25.55 -9.40
C TRP A 197 -7.64 -24.43 -8.56
N SER A 198 -8.66 -24.75 -7.75
CA SER A 198 -9.29 -23.79 -6.84
C SER A 198 -8.30 -23.28 -5.77
N ASN A 199 -7.41 -24.15 -5.28
CA ASN A 199 -6.35 -23.76 -4.35
C ASN A 199 -5.27 -22.90 -5.03
N LEU A 200 -4.86 -23.25 -6.25
CA LEU A 200 -3.93 -22.43 -7.05
C LEU A 200 -4.46 -21.00 -7.22
N ASN A 201 -5.73 -20.84 -7.59
CA ASN A 201 -6.33 -19.52 -7.80
C ASN A 201 -6.43 -18.71 -6.50
N ARG A 202 -6.78 -19.34 -5.37
CA ARG A 202 -6.75 -18.68 -4.04
C ARG A 202 -5.35 -18.23 -3.62
N LEU A 203 -4.31 -19.00 -3.93
CA LEU A 203 -2.92 -18.63 -3.64
C LEU A 203 -2.41 -17.48 -4.53
N HIS A 204 -2.79 -17.47 -5.81
CA HIS A 204 -2.48 -16.36 -6.72
C HIS A 204 -3.17 -15.05 -6.28
N GLU A 205 -4.46 -15.13 -5.95
CA GLU A 205 -5.27 -14.02 -5.41
C GLU A 205 -4.65 -13.43 -4.13
N LEU A 206 -4.19 -14.29 -3.20
CA LEU A 206 -3.46 -13.86 -1.99
C LEU A 206 -2.10 -13.21 -2.30
N GLU A 207 -1.37 -13.68 -3.32
CA GLU A 207 -0.10 -13.06 -3.75
C GLU A 207 -0.32 -11.68 -4.38
N GLU A 208 -1.33 -11.52 -5.25
CA GLU A 208 -1.65 -10.20 -5.84
C GLU A 208 -2.08 -9.21 -4.75
N PHE A 209 -2.91 -9.63 -3.79
CA PHE A 209 -3.36 -8.83 -2.66
C PHE A 209 -2.22 -8.35 -1.72
N GLU A 210 -1.36 -9.24 -1.21
CA GLU A 210 -0.27 -8.79 -0.32
C GLU A 210 0.86 -8.08 -1.09
N LEU A 211 1.06 -8.37 -2.38
CA LEU A 211 1.87 -7.52 -3.25
C LEU A 211 1.26 -6.11 -3.31
N ARG A 212 -0.06 -5.99 -3.48
CA ARG A 212 -0.73 -4.70 -3.58
C ARG A 212 -0.71 -3.90 -2.28
N LYS A 213 -0.99 -4.53 -1.14
CA LYS A 213 -0.81 -3.90 0.19
C LYS A 213 0.65 -3.52 0.46
N LYS A 214 1.63 -4.32 0.00
CA LYS A 214 3.05 -3.94 0.07
C LYS A 214 3.35 -2.69 -0.77
N GLN A 215 2.79 -2.56 -1.97
CA GLN A 215 2.96 -1.36 -2.80
C GLN A 215 2.40 -0.12 -2.11
N ILE A 216 1.19 -0.19 -1.55
CA ILE A 216 0.55 0.92 -0.82
C ILE A 216 1.43 1.38 0.36
N ARG A 217 2.03 0.44 1.11
CA ARG A 217 2.98 0.72 2.20
C ARG A 217 4.27 1.39 1.69
N GLU A 218 4.91 0.84 0.64
CA GLU A 218 6.13 1.42 0.05
C GLU A 218 5.91 2.84 -0.53
N ASP A 219 4.75 3.10 -1.14
CA ASP A 219 4.38 4.43 -1.65
C ASP A 219 4.12 5.43 -0.51
N TYR A 220 3.46 4.99 0.56
CA TYR A 220 3.24 5.80 1.76
C TYR A 220 4.56 6.21 2.42
N ASP A 221 5.46 5.25 2.70
CA ASP A 221 6.73 5.53 3.37
C ASP A 221 7.55 6.57 2.59
N LEU A 222 7.54 6.49 1.26
CA LEU A 222 8.23 7.43 0.39
C LEU A 222 7.56 8.81 0.35
N LEU A 223 6.23 8.88 0.25
CA LEU A 223 5.49 10.15 0.30
C LEU A 223 5.61 10.82 1.67
N ARG A 224 5.58 10.05 2.77
CA ARG A 224 5.76 10.55 4.13
C ARG A 224 7.16 11.14 4.32
N LYS A 225 8.19 10.48 3.78
CA LYS A 225 9.56 11.01 3.77
C LYS A 225 9.68 12.32 2.99
N LEU A 226 9.14 12.37 1.75
CA LEU A 226 9.15 13.58 0.91
C LEU A 226 8.39 14.73 1.58
N LEU A 227 7.25 14.44 2.22
CA LEU A 227 6.46 15.41 2.97
C LEU A 227 7.26 15.99 4.15
N LEU A 228 7.87 15.14 4.98
CA LEU A 228 8.70 15.57 6.12
C LEU A 228 9.91 16.43 5.68
N GLU A 229 10.53 16.12 4.54
CA GLU A 229 11.63 16.90 3.98
C GLU A 229 11.16 18.29 3.49
N ALA A 230 10.01 18.36 2.81
CA ALA A 230 9.39 19.62 2.41
C ALA A 230 8.94 20.46 3.63
N GLN A 231 8.36 19.84 4.66
CA GLN A 231 7.98 20.49 5.91
C GLN A 231 9.19 21.10 6.62
N LYS A 232 10.30 20.34 6.72
CA LYS A 232 11.57 20.82 7.26
C LYS A 232 12.10 22.02 6.47
N ALA A 233 12.10 21.97 5.14
CA ALA A 233 12.53 23.08 4.29
C ALA A 233 11.68 24.35 4.48
N GLN A 234 10.36 24.20 4.63
CA GLN A 234 9.47 25.32 4.96
C GLN A 234 9.77 25.92 6.35
N MET A 235 9.96 25.09 7.38
CA MET A 235 10.27 25.55 8.73
C MET A 235 11.63 26.27 8.82
N THR A 236 12.67 25.75 8.15
CA THR A 236 13.97 26.42 8.04
C THR A 236 13.84 27.76 7.29
N THR A 237 13.06 27.81 6.21
CA THR A 237 12.79 29.04 5.46
C THR A 237 12.08 30.09 6.31
N LEU A 238 11.11 29.67 7.13
CA LEU A 238 10.39 30.56 8.04
C LEU A 238 11.32 31.13 9.13
N LYS A 239 12.17 30.30 9.73
CA LYS A 239 13.14 30.71 10.76
C LYS A 239 14.15 31.74 10.24
N MET A 240 14.69 31.55 9.03
CA MET A 240 15.58 32.55 8.40
C MET A 240 14.88 33.91 8.18
N ARG A 241 13.56 33.95 7.92
CA ARG A 241 12.80 35.21 7.82
C ARG A 241 12.68 35.91 9.19
N PHE A 242 12.52 35.17 10.28
CA PHE A 242 12.49 35.73 11.64
C PHE A 242 13.87 36.21 12.11
N GLU A 243 14.94 35.51 11.78
CA GLU A 243 16.32 35.95 12.05
C GLU A 243 16.63 37.28 11.37
N ALA A 244 16.19 37.43 10.10
CA ALA A 244 16.28 38.69 9.37
C ALA A 244 15.45 39.82 10.04
N GLU A 245 14.18 39.59 10.39
CA GLU A 245 13.33 40.59 11.07
C GLU A 245 13.87 40.97 12.47
N ASN A 246 14.52 40.04 13.17
CA ASN A 246 15.17 40.28 14.47
C ASN A 246 16.45 41.12 14.32
N LYS A 247 17.24 40.89 13.26
CA LYS A 247 18.39 41.74 12.91
C LYS A 247 17.95 43.15 12.49
N GLU A 248 16.92 43.24 11.66
CA GLU A 248 16.26 44.47 11.20
C GLU A 248 15.74 45.30 12.39
N LEU A 249 15.03 44.66 13.34
CA LEU A 249 14.57 45.31 14.57
C LEU A 249 15.73 45.85 15.41
N LYS A 250 16.78 45.06 15.67
CA LYS A 250 17.95 45.51 16.44
C LYS A 250 18.62 46.73 15.80
N GLN A 251 18.80 46.72 14.49
CA GLN A 251 19.36 47.86 13.74
C GLN A 251 18.45 49.11 13.85
N SER A 252 17.14 48.94 13.74
CA SER A 252 16.16 50.02 13.93
C SER A 252 16.22 50.63 15.34
N GLN A 253 16.29 49.79 16.38
CA GLN A 253 16.40 50.23 17.78
C GLN A 253 17.71 51.02 18.03
N THR A 254 18.85 50.53 17.53
CA THR A 254 20.13 51.27 17.61
C THR A 254 20.03 52.62 16.89
N LYS A 255 19.50 52.65 15.66
CA LYS A 255 19.35 53.90 14.90
C LYS A 255 18.44 54.89 15.64
N LYS A 256 17.26 54.46 16.10
CA LYS A 256 16.32 55.31 16.83
C LYS A 256 16.99 55.93 18.07
N SER A 257 17.69 55.12 18.87
CA SER A 257 18.39 55.60 20.06
C SER A 257 19.44 56.66 19.72
N MET A 258 20.21 56.50 18.63
CA MET A 258 21.17 57.51 18.20
C MET A 258 20.50 58.80 17.72
N ASP A 259 19.40 58.69 16.96
CA ASP A 259 18.71 59.84 16.38
C ASP A 259 17.89 60.63 17.42
N ASP A 260 17.25 59.96 18.38
CA ASP A 260 16.60 60.63 19.53
C ASP A 260 17.63 61.39 20.40
N THR A 261 18.82 60.81 20.62
CA THR A 261 19.88 61.47 21.40
C THR A 261 20.40 62.73 20.70
N LYS A 262 20.52 62.71 19.36
CA LYS A 262 20.86 63.92 18.58
C LYS A 262 19.79 65.00 18.72
N LEU A 263 18.51 64.64 18.69
CA LEU A 263 17.40 65.58 18.88
C LEU A 263 17.49 66.34 20.21
N VAL A 264 17.76 65.64 21.33
CA VAL A 264 17.94 66.27 22.65
C VAL A 264 19.22 67.12 22.74
N GLN A 265 20.24 66.81 21.95
CA GLN A 265 21.46 67.63 21.86
C GLN A 265 21.29 68.89 21.00
N GLN A 266 20.43 68.84 19.97
CA GLN A 266 20.15 69.96 19.06
C GLN A 266 19.05 70.91 19.56
N ASP A 267 18.33 70.53 20.64
CA ASP A 267 17.27 71.35 21.23
C ASP A 267 17.81 72.64 21.87
N LYS A 268 17.56 73.76 21.17
CA LYS A 268 17.93 75.13 21.59
C LYS A 268 17.12 75.63 22.80
N GLY A 269 16.02 74.96 23.17
CA GLY A 269 15.24 75.27 24.37
C GLY A 269 15.94 74.83 25.66
N ILE A 270 16.79 73.79 25.61
CA ILE A 270 17.46 73.23 26.78
C ILE A 270 18.74 74.01 27.10
N LYS A 271 18.58 75.10 27.86
CA LYS A 271 19.64 76.06 28.22
C LYS A 271 20.66 75.56 29.24
N THR A 272 20.33 74.58 30.09
CA THR A 272 21.24 74.07 31.14
C THR A 272 21.69 72.64 30.87
N LYS A 273 22.92 72.31 31.28
CA LYS A 273 23.45 70.93 31.16
C LYS A 273 22.60 69.93 31.97
N ALA A 274 22.24 70.28 33.20
CA ALA A 274 21.49 69.39 34.10
C ALA A 274 20.11 68.99 33.54
N GLU A 275 19.38 69.92 32.92
CA GLU A 275 18.10 69.57 32.25
C GLU A 275 18.34 68.71 31.01
N ARG A 276 19.43 68.94 30.25
CA ARG A 276 19.77 68.09 29.09
C ARG A 276 20.09 66.65 29.52
N ASP A 277 20.95 66.49 30.53
CA ASP A 277 21.34 65.19 31.06
C ASP A 277 20.11 64.44 31.63
N ARG A 278 19.21 65.16 32.32
CA ARG A 278 17.90 64.65 32.76
C ARG A 278 17.04 64.19 31.58
N ARG A 279 16.88 65.00 30.53
CA ARG A 279 16.06 64.64 29.35
C ARG A 279 16.63 63.42 28.62
N VAL A 280 17.95 63.30 28.51
CA VAL A 280 18.61 62.10 27.96
C VAL A 280 18.32 60.87 28.82
N LYS A 281 18.34 60.98 30.15
CA LYS A 281 17.98 59.87 31.05
C LYS A 281 16.51 59.46 30.89
N GLU A 282 15.57 60.40 30.98
CA GLU A 282 14.13 60.11 30.82
C GLU A 282 13.80 59.52 29.42
N LEU A 283 14.51 59.96 28.38
CA LEU A 283 14.41 59.42 27.03
C LEU A 283 14.94 57.97 26.96
N ASN A 284 16.10 57.71 27.56
CA ASN A 284 16.71 56.38 27.55
C ASN A 284 15.84 55.35 28.29
N GLU A 285 15.25 55.73 29.44
CA GLU A 285 14.30 54.89 30.18
C GLU A 285 13.06 54.55 29.34
N LYS A 286 12.50 55.54 28.61
CA LYS A 286 11.38 55.32 27.67
C LYS A 286 11.77 54.40 26.51
N ASN A 287 12.95 54.61 25.92
CA ASN A 287 13.46 53.78 24.82
C ASN A 287 13.72 52.33 25.26
N VAL A 288 14.36 52.10 26.41
CA VAL A 288 14.57 50.75 26.95
C VAL A 288 13.24 50.02 27.13
N LYS A 289 12.21 50.67 27.71
CA LYS A 289 10.88 50.08 27.87
C LYS A 289 10.24 49.72 26.52
N MET A 290 10.30 50.62 25.54
CA MET A 290 9.81 50.36 24.18
C MET A 290 10.54 49.19 23.51
N PHE A 291 11.88 49.18 23.57
CA PHE A 291 12.69 48.16 22.91
C PHE A 291 12.47 46.74 23.48
N VAL A 292 12.15 46.63 24.78
CA VAL A 292 11.77 45.37 25.41
C VAL A 292 10.41 44.87 24.91
N GLU A 293 9.39 45.73 24.90
CA GLU A 293 8.05 45.33 24.42
C GLU A 293 8.03 45.05 22.90
N GLU A 294 8.81 45.76 22.09
CA GLU A 294 9.01 45.44 20.66
C GLU A 294 9.60 44.04 20.46
N ARG A 295 10.67 43.70 21.20
CA ARG A 295 11.31 42.37 21.13
C ARG A 295 10.37 41.26 21.61
N LYS A 296 9.61 41.52 22.67
CA LYS A 296 8.58 40.61 23.21
C LYS A 296 7.43 40.41 22.23
N ARG A 297 6.99 41.47 21.54
CA ARG A 297 5.99 41.40 20.46
C ARG A 297 6.51 40.59 19.27
N LEU A 298 7.75 40.81 18.84
CA LEU A 298 8.37 40.03 17.77
C LEU A 298 8.53 38.55 18.15
N ALA A 299 9.10 38.23 19.31
CA ALA A 299 9.23 36.84 19.77
C ALA A 299 7.87 36.12 19.85
N THR A 300 6.83 36.81 20.32
CA THR A 300 5.45 36.28 20.36
C THR A 300 4.87 36.06 18.95
N LYS A 301 5.18 36.95 18.00
CA LYS A 301 4.79 36.81 16.58
C LYS A 301 5.47 35.59 15.94
N CYS A 302 6.79 35.43 16.11
CA CYS A 302 7.53 34.29 15.58
C CYS A 302 6.93 32.97 16.08
N ARG A 303 6.82 32.82 17.41
CA ARG A 303 6.33 31.60 18.05
C ARG A 303 4.95 31.19 17.55
N ARG A 304 4.00 32.14 17.42
CA ARG A 304 2.65 31.88 16.89
C ARG A 304 2.66 31.37 15.44
N HIS A 305 3.52 31.91 14.59
CA HIS A 305 3.63 31.45 13.20
C HIS A 305 4.33 30.10 13.09
N GLU A 306 5.27 29.78 13.98
CA GLU A 306 5.86 28.44 14.10
C GLU A 306 4.80 27.42 14.56
N GLU A 307 4.10 27.70 15.67
CA GLU A 307 2.95 26.91 16.18
C GLU A 307 1.91 26.66 15.07
N GLN A 308 1.56 27.68 14.29
CA GLN A 308 0.59 27.57 13.18
C GLN A 308 1.12 26.76 12.00
N LEU A 309 2.42 26.82 11.69
CA LEU A 309 3.01 26.05 10.59
C LEU A 309 3.14 24.57 11.00
N GLU A 310 3.62 24.31 12.21
CA GLU A 310 3.72 22.97 12.80
C GLU A 310 2.35 22.29 12.90
N LYS A 311 1.29 23.01 13.31
CA LYS A 311 -0.08 22.47 13.27
C LYS A 311 -0.52 22.08 11.86
N ARG A 312 -0.25 22.90 10.84
CA ARG A 312 -0.57 22.52 9.44
C ARG A 312 0.26 21.33 8.96
N HIS A 313 1.52 21.24 9.36
CA HIS A 313 2.38 20.09 9.05
C HIS A 313 1.86 18.80 9.72
N ALA A 314 1.36 18.87 10.95
CA ALA A 314 0.70 17.74 11.61
C ALA A 314 -0.60 17.33 10.88
N GLU A 315 -1.49 18.28 10.57
CA GLU A 315 -2.74 18.05 9.84
C GLU A 315 -2.51 17.42 8.45
N GLN A 316 -1.49 17.89 7.71
CA GLN A 316 -1.11 17.30 6.43
C GLN A 316 -0.57 15.87 6.55
N SER A 317 0.17 15.59 7.63
CA SER A 317 0.73 14.26 7.90
C SER A 317 -0.39 13.27 8.26
N GLU A 318 -1.27 13.64 9.18
CA GLU A 318 -2.45 12.87 9.57
C GLU A 318 -3.40 12.62 8.38
N GLY A 319 -3.49 13.59 7.45
CA GLY A 319 -4.22 13.44 6.19
C GLY A 319 -3.67 12.32 5.30
N LEU A 320 -2.34 12.27 5.12
CA LEU A 320 -1.66 11.22 4.36
C LEU A 320 -1.80 9.83 5.03
N ASP A 321 -1.75 9.79 6.36
CA ASP A 321 -1.92 8.57 7.14
C ASP A 321 -3.33 8.00 6.95
N LYS A 322 -4.35 8.88 6.96
CA LYS A 322 -5.76 8.53 6.70
C LYS A 322 -6.03 8.15 5.23
N GLU A 323 -5.33 8.76 4.27
CA GLU A 323 -5.40 8.36 2.85
C GLU A 323 -4.86 6.93 2.68
N THR A 324 -3.73 6.62 3.33
CA THR A 324 -3.08 5.31 3.28
C THR A 324 -3.88 4.23 3.99
N ALA A 325 -4.41 4.52 5.18
CA ALA A 325 -5.27 3.58 5.92
C ALA A 325 -6.48 3.16 5.08
N LYS A 326 -7.20 4.14 4.48
CA LYS A 326 -8.33 3.88 3.59
C LYS A 326 -7.95 3.10 2.33
N ALA A 327 -6.76 3.32 1.78
CA ALA A 327 -6.28 2.54 0.65
C ALA A 327 -6.04 1.06 1.01
N ILE A 328 -5.55 0.78 2.23
CA ILE A 328 -5.40 -0.59 2.74
C ILE A 328 -6.78 -1.22 3.04
N GLU A 329 -7.67 -0.51 3.72
CA GLU A 329 -9.06 -0.95 4.00
C GLU A 329 -9.82 -1.28 2.70
N MET A 330 -9.66 -0.45 1.67
CA MET A 330 -10.28 -0.68 0.35
C MET A 330 -9.69 -1.91 -0.35
N GLU A 331 -8.38 -2.13 -0.26
CA GLU A 331 -7.73 -3.33 -0.82
C GLU A 331 -8.16 -4.61 -0.08
N GLU A 332 -8.36 -4.54 1.25
CA GLU A 332 -8.91 -5.62 2.07
C GLU A 332 -10.38 -5.93 1.76
N MET A 333 -11.16 -4.92 1.39
CA MET A 333 -12.51 -5.09 0.85
C MET A 333 -12.49 -5.73 -0.53
N ASN A 334 -11.66 -5.24 -1.46
CA ASN A 334 -11.53 -5.77 -2.83
C ASN A 334 -11.17 -7.26 -2.82
N HIS A 335 -10.17 -7.66 -2.03
CA HIS A 335 -9.74 -9.06 -1.90
C HIS A 335 -10.83 -9.93 -1.26
N ARG A 336 -11.61 -9.39 -0.32
CA ARG A 336 -12.77 -10.09 0.26
C ARG A 336 -13.87 -10.33 -0.80
N GLU A 337 -14.10 -9.38 -1.69
CA GLU A 337 -15.03 -9.54 -2.82
C GLU A 337 -14.51 -10.55 -3.86
N ALA A 338 -13.21 -10.52 -4.18
CA ALA A 338 -12.56 -11.50 -5.05
C ALA A 338 -12.66 -12.93 -4.51
N LEU A 339 -12.38 -13.15 -3.22
CA LEU A 339 -12.54 -14.44 -2.55
C LEU A 339 -14.01 -14.92 -2.49
N LEU A 340 -14.99 -14.01 -2.51
CA LEU A 340 -16.41 -14.36 -2.63
C LEU A 340 -16.78 -14.74 -4.07
N ALA A 341 -16.17 -14.12 -5.09
CA ALA A 341 -16.31 -14.54 -6.47
C ALA A 341 -15.68 -15.93 -6.70
N SER A 342 -14.44 -16.15 -6.26
CA SER A 342 -13.72 -17.43 -6.31
C SER A 342 -14.10 -18.42 -5.20
N SER A 343 -15.27 -18.22 -4.56
CA SER A 343 -15.76 -19.12 -3.50
C SER A 343 -16.33 -20.42 -4.07
N ARG A 344 -16.80 -20.39 -5.32
CA ARG A 344 -17.24 -21.58 -6.06
C ARG A 344 -16.01 -22.40 -6.49
N PRO A 345 -16.07 -23.74 -6.45
CA PRO A 345 -15.00 -24.57 -6.98
C PRO A 345 -14.89 -24.36 -8.49
N GLU A 346 -13.70 -23.99 -8.94
CA GLU A 346 -13.38 -23.80 -10.36
C GLU A 346 -12.63 -25.02 -10.89
N SER A 347 -13.04 -25.51 -12.06
CA SER A 347 -12.30 -26.49 -12.84
C SER A 347 -11.84 -25.86 -14.15
N ILE A 348 -10.63 -26.20 -14.58
CA ILE A 348 -10.20 -25.99 -15.96
C ILE A 348 -10.56 -27.21 -16.81
N VAL A 349 -10.94 -26.97 -18.06
CA VAL A 349 -11.44 -27.96 -19.03
C VAL A 349 -10.61 -27.86 -20.31
#